data_AF-A0AAQ2Y8Z6-F1
#
_entry.id   AF-A0AAQ2Y8Z6-F1
#
_cell.length_a   1.000
_cell.length_b   1.000
_cell.length_c   1.000
_cell.angle_alpha   90.00
_cell.angle_beta   90.00
_cell.angle_gamma   90.00
#
_symmetry.space_group_name_H-M   'P 1'
#
loop_
_entity.id
_entity.type
_entity.pdbx_description
1 polymer ?
#
loop_
_entity_poly.entity_id
_entity_poly.type
_entity_poly.pdbx_seq_one_letter_code
_entity_poly.pdbx_strand_id
1 'polypeptide(L)'
;MKLRMMWTTIVAITALPFANSAAAVDKQMSPALKKKMQAICGAQGSVPGGWQVAKVTPDAERSLSMILYQMNATDKLKQINDVRTQVVGGIHYAMEFELKDGQVWNAIVLHSARGDYMIERHAKKGELCPKGGES
;
A
#
# COMPACT_ATOMS: atom_id res chain seq x y z
N MET A 1 39.33 58.13 -19.30
CA MET A 1 38.23 57.37 -19.95
C MET A 1 38.37 55.88 -19.64
N LYS A 2 37.38 55.30 -18.94
CA LYS A 2 36.77 53.97 -19.16
C LYS A 2 35.91 53.65 -17.92
N LEU A 3 34.68 54.15 -17.96
CA LEU A 3 33.61 53.86 -17.01
C LEU A 3 33.09 52.44 -17.32
N ARG A 4 33.32 51.48 -16.42
CA ARG A 4 32.76 50.13 -16.54
C ARG A 4 31.29 50.17 -16.14
N MET A 5 30.45 50.10 -17.16
CA MET A 5 28.99 49.98 -17.10
C MET A 5 28.63 48.65 -16.41
N MET A 6 28.08 48.70 -15.20
CA MET A 6 27.47 47.54 -14.54
C MET A 6 26.03 47.41 -15.05
N TRP A 7 25.76 46.34 -15.81
CA TRP A 7 24.40 45.93 -16.14
C TRP A 7 23.81 45.18 -14.94
N THR A 8 22.88 45.81 -14.23
CA THR A 8 21.99 45.13 -13.28
C THR A 8 20.88 44.45 -14.08
N THR A 9 20.97 43.13 -14.23
CA THR A 9 19.88 42.28 -14.73
C THR A 9 18.84 42.09 -13.63
N ILE A 10 17.64 42.64 -13.85
CA ILE A 10 16.46 42.41 -13.01
C ILE A 10 15.96 40.99 -13.31
N VAL A 11 16.06 40.09 -12.32
CA VAL A 11 15.44 38.76 -12.36
C VAL A 11 13.97 38.93 -11.94
N ALA A 12 13.06 38.86 -12.91
CA ALA A 12 11.63 38.78 -12.64
C ALA A 12 11.29 37.34 -12.18
N ILE A 13 11.11 37.17 -10.87
CA ILE A 13 10.60 35.92 -10.29
C ILE A 13 9.10 35.90 -10.58
N THR A 14 8.70 35.20 -11.64
CA THR A 14 7.29 34.84 -11.84
C THR A 14 6.93 33.76 -10.83
N ALA A 15 6.12 34.13 -9.84
CA ALA A 15 5.50 33.18 -8.94
C ALA A 15 4.56 32.27 -9.76
N LEU A 16 5.00 31.04 -10.01
CA LEU A 16 4.12 29.98 -10.50
C LEU A 16 3.12 29.67 -9.37
N PRO A 17 1.81 29.80 -9.60
CA PRO A 17 0.83 29.36 -8.62
C PRO A 17 0.95 27.84 -8.50
N PHE A 18 1.39 27.37 -7.33
CA PHE A 18 1.21 25.97 -6.93
C PHE A 18 -0.30 25.73 -6.86
N ALA A 19 -0.86 25.20 -7.95
CA ALA A 19 -2.19 24.64 -7.93
C ALA A 19 -2.18 23.49 -6.92
N ASN A 20 -2.89 23.68 -5.80
CA ASN A 20 -3.18 22.63 -4.83
C ASN A 20 -4.10 21.59 -5.49
N SER A 21 -3.53 20.70 -6.28
CA SER A 21 -4.23 19.53 -6.81
C SER A 21 -4.31 18.44 -5.73
N ALA A 22 -5.02 18.73 -4.63
CA ALA A 22 -5.38 17.75 -3.61
C ALA A 22 -6.38 16.68 -4.13
N ALA A 23 -6.78 16.77 -5.40
CA ALA A 23 -7.73 15.87 -6.07
C ALA A 23 -7.12 15.01 -7.20
N ALA A 24 -5.78 14.92 -7.29
CA ALA A 24 -5.11 14.16 -8.36
C ALA A 24 -4.36 12.90 -7.88
N VAL A 25 -4.42 12.56 -6.59
CA VAL A 25 -3.71 11.38 -6.05
C VAL A 25 -4.54 10.08 -6.18
N ASP A 26 -5.85 10.19 -6.38
CA ASP A 26 -6.77 9.02 -6.38
C ASP A 26 -6.96 8.32 -7.73
N LYS A 27 -6.48 8.89 -8.85
CA LYS A 27 -6.85 8.40 -10.20
C LYS A 27 -5.78 7.67 -11.01
N GLN A 28 -4.72 7.14 -10.39
CA GLN A 28 -3.84 6.22 -11.13
C GLN A 28 -3.21 5.15 -10.24
N MET A 29 -4.01 4.16 -9.85
CA MET A 29 -3.48 2.86 -9.48
C MET A 29 -2.67 2.34 -10.67
N SER A 30 -1.37 2.06 -10.47
CA SER A 30 -0.54 1.58 -11.59
C SER A 30 -1.14 0.29 -12.19
N PRO A 31 -1.06 0.07 -13.50
CA PRO A 31 -1.57 -1.15 -14.13
C PRO A 31 -1.03 -2.42 -13.46
N ALA A 32 0.22 -2.38 -12.97
CA ALA A 32 0.84 -3.45 -12.22
C ALA A 32 0.16 -3.71 -10.86
N LEU A 33 -0.21 -2.66 -10.12
CA LEU A 33 -0.92 -2.81 -8.85
C LEU A 33 -2.35 -3.33 -9.07
N LYS A 34 -3.06 -2.84 -10.09
CA LYS A 34 -4.38 -3.37 -10.47
C LYS A 34 -4.32 -4.86 -10.80
N LYS A 35 -3.33 -5.28 -11.60
CA LYS A 35 -3.09 -6.71 -11.90
C LYS A 35 -2.76 -7.52 -10.65
N LYS A 36 -1.93 -6.99 -9.72
CA LYS A 36 -1.61 -7.65 -8.45
C LYS A 36 -2.86 -7.83 -7.58
N MET A 37 -3.71 -6.80 -7.46
CA MET A 37 -4.98 -6.87 -6.73
C MET A 37 -5.93 -7.89 -7.35
N GLN A 38 -6.07 -7.90 -8.68
CA GLN A 38 -6.87 -8.91 -9.38
C GLN A 38 -6.37 -10.34 -9.13
N ALA A 39 -5.06 -10.56 -9.11
CA ALA A 39 -4.48 -11.87 -8.82
C ALA A 39 -4.73 -12.32 -7.37
N ILE A 40 -4.64 -11.40 -6.41
CA ILE A 40 -4.96 -11.66 -4.99
C ILE A 40 -6.46 -11.98 -4.83
N CYS A 41 -7.32 -11.19 -5.47
CA CYS A 41 -8.76 -11.30 -5.32
C CYS A 41 -9.37 -12.46 -6.10
N GLY A 42 -8.71 -12.86 -7.19
CA GLY A 42 -9.02 -14.06 -7.97
C GLY A 42 -8.51 -15.36 -7.36
N ALA A 43 -8.04 -15.35 -6.11
CA ALA A 43 -7.65 -16.56 -5.37
C ALA A 43 -8.81 -17.56 -5.31
N GLN A 44 -8.85 -18.48 -6.26
CA GLN A 44 -9.73 -19.63 -6.30
C GLN A 44 -8.85 -20.86 -6.44
N GLY A 45 -8.92 -21.79 -5.47
CA GLY A 45 -8.46 -23.18 -5.53
C GLY A 45 -7.09 -23.48 -6.16
N SER A 46 -6.18 -24.04 -5.35
CA SER A 46 -5.08 -24.96 -5.73
C SER A 46 -4.19 -24.66 -6.95
N VAL A 47 -4.12 -23.43 -7.49
CA VAL A 47 -3.05 -23.06 -8.42
C VAL A 47 -1.72 -23.08 -7.67
N PRO A 48 -0.76 -23.96 -8.04
CA PRO A 48 0.54 -24.00 -7.38
C PRO A 48 1.24 -22.65 -7.53
N GLY A 49 1.69 -22.07 -6.42
CA GLY A 49 2.31 -20.73 -6.39
C GLY A 49 1.34 -19.57 -6.63
N GLY A 50 0.03 -19.82 -6.77
CA GLY A 50 -1.01 -18.79 -6.83
C GLY A 50 -1.40 -18.25 -5.44
N TRP A 51 -2.21 -17.20 -5.43
CA TRP A 51 -2.83 -16.70 -4.20
C TRP A 51 -3.93 -17.65 -3.74
N GLN A 52 -4.03 -17.84 -2.42
CA GLN A 52 -5.02 -18.71 -1.77
C GLN A 52 -5.58 -18.01 -0.54
N VAL A 53 -6.86 -18.23 -0.24
CA VAL A 53 -7.44 -17.86 1.07
C VAL A 53 -6.76 -18.72 2.14
N ALA A 54 -6.32 -18.08 3.22
CA ALA A 54 -5.56 -18.70 4.29
C ALA A 54 -6.18 -18.42 5.66
N LYS A 55 -5.87 -19.28 6.63
CA LYS A 55 -6.19 -19.02 8.03
C LYS A 55 -5.22 -17.98 8.59
N VAL A 56 -5.65 -17.30 9.66
CA VAL A 56 -4.75 -16.47 10.46
C VAL A 56 -3.74 -17.38 11.17
N THR A 57 -2.46 -17.25 10.83
CA THR A 57 -1.34 -17.95 11.46
C THR A 57 -0.54 -16.96 12.33
N PRO A 58 0.33 -17.43 13.25
CA PRO A 58 1.21 -16.54 14.02
C PRO A 58 2.10 -15.63 13.15
N ASP A 59 2.53 -16.11 11.98
CA ASP A 59 3.29 -15.31 11.01
C ASP A 59 2.42 -14.24 10.33
N ALA A 60 1.13 -14.53 10.08
CA ALA A 60 0.18 -13.54 9.60
C ALA A 60 -0.08 -12.46 10.66
N GLU A 61 -0.26 -12.86 11.93
CA GLU A 61 -0.41 -11.91 13.06
C GLU A 61 0.82 -11.03 13.24
N ARG A 62 2.02 -11.62 13.15
CA ARG A 62 3.29 -10.87 13.18
C ARG A 62 3.41 -9.92 11.98
N SER A 63 3.00 -10.35 10.80
CA SER A 63 2.98 -9.48 9.62
C SER A 63 2.05 -8.28 9.84
N LEU A 64 0.88 -8.50 10.43
CA LEU A 64 -0.08 -7.44 10.74
C LEU A 64 0.43 -6.50 11.84
N SER A 65 1.09 -7.03 12.88
CA SER A 65 1.58 -6.21 14.00
C SER A 65 2.59 -5.16 13.55
N MET A 66 3.45 -5.49 12.57
CA MET A 66 4.35 -4.50 11.96
C MET A 66 3.61 -3.39 11.23
N ILE A 67 2.54 -3.73 10.49
CA ILE A 67 1.70 -2.76 9.79
C ILE A 67 1.00 -1.84 10.80
N LEU A 68 0.42 -2.40 11.86
CA LEU A 68 -0.23 -1.63 12.91
C LEU A 68 0.74 -0.71 13.67
N TYR A 69 1.98 -1.17 13.90
CA TYR A 69 3.03 -0.33 14.47
C TYR A 69 3.33 0.89 13.58
N GLN A 70 3.48 0.68 12.27
CA GLN A 70 3.71 1.79 11.33
C GLN A 70 2.52 2.77 11.27
N MET A 71 1.30 2.27 11.49
CA MET A 71 0.09 3.08 11.55
C MET A 71 -0.12 3.78 12.91
N ASN A 72 0.71 3.52 13.93
CA ASN A 72 0.45 3.89 15.33
C ASN A 72 -0.95 3.41 15.79
N ALA A 73 -1.26 2.15 15.51
CA ALA A 73 -2.58 1.54 15.67
C ALA A 73 -2.56 0.15 16.34
N THR A 74 -1.46 -0.22 17.01
CA THR A 74 -1.26 -1.54 17.64
C THR A 74 -2.39 -1.94 18.59
N ASP A 75 -2.91 -0.98 19.35
CA ASP A 75 -4.01 -1.15 20.32
C ASP A 75 -5.40 -0.92 19.70
N LYS A 76 -5.47 -0.62 18.41
CA LYS A 76 -6.70 -0.24 17.70
C LYS A 76 -7.24 -1.32 16.78
N LEU A 77 -6.58 -2.47 16.68
CA LEU A 77 -7.12 -3.60 15.92
C LEU A 77 -8.42 -4.09 16.58
N LYS A 78 -9.46 -4.25 15.75
CA LYS A 78 -10.71 -4.91 16.15
C LYS A 78 -10.67 -6.38 15.75
N GLN A 79 -10.37 -6.65 14.48
CA GLN A 79 -10.33 -8.01 13.93
C GLN A 79 -9.58 -8.06 12.59
N ILE A 80 -9.19 -9.27 12.17
CA ILE A 80 -8.68 -9.58 10.84
C ILE A 80 -9.84 -10.15 10.02
N ASN A 81 -10.15 -9.53 8.88
CA ASN A 81 -11.30 -9.90 8.05
C ASN A 81 -10.95 -10.97 7.02
N ASP A 82 -9.79 -10.84 6.36
CA ASP A 82 -9.34 -11.75 5.31
C ASP A 82 -7.80 -11.85 5.33
N VAL A 83 -7.30 -13.05 5.09
CA VAL A 83 -5.87 -13.32 4.89
C VAL A 83 -5.74 -14.17 3.65
N ARG A 84 -4.92 -13.70 2.72
CA ARG A 84 -4.56 -14.43 1.50
C ARG A 84 -3.06 -14.59 1.45
N THR A 85 -2.62 -15.77 1.02
CA THR A 85 -1.20 -16.10 0.93
C THR A 85 -0.77 -16.53 -0.45
N GLN A 86 0.46 -16.21 -0.81
CA GLN A 86 1.15 -16.74 -1.99
C GLN A 86 2.56 -17.20 -1.59
N VAL A 87 2.96 -18.40 -2.00
CA VAL A 87 4.29 -18.97 -1.68
C VAL A 87 5.20 -18.84 -2.91
N VAL A 88 6.05 -17.80 -2.93
CA VAL A 88 7.02 -17.52 -4.01
C VAL A 88 8.23 -16.79 -3.38
N GLY A 89 9.38 -17.46 -3.26
CA GLY A 89 10.57 -16.84 -2.63
C GLY A 89 10.40 -16.48 -1.13
N GLY A 90 9.37 -17.03 -0.50
CA GLY A 90 8.86 -16.65 0.81
C GLY A 90 7.33 -16.78 0.83
N ILE A 91 6.69 -16.27 1.87
CA ILE A 91 5.23 -16.22 2.01
C ILE A 91 4.79 -14.76 1.95
N HIS A 92 4.04 -14.42 0.91
CA HIS A 92 3.36 -13.13 0.84
C HIS A 92 2.03 -13.23 1.57
N TYR A 93 1.73 -12.26 2.43
CA TYR A 93 0.48 -12.11 3.16
C TYR A 93 -0.21 -10.85 2.65
N ALA A 94 -1.36 -11.00 1.99
CA ALA A 94 -2.28 -9.93 1.71
C ALA A 94 -3.39 -9.98 2.77
N MET A 95 -3.54 -8.91 3.54
CA MET A 95 -4.39 -8.88 4.72
C MET A 95 -5.43 -7.78 4.59
N GLU A 96 -6.65 -8.08 5.01
CA GLU A 96 -7.70 -7.11 5.30
C GLU A 96 -8.00 -7.13 6.80
N PHE A 97 -8.07 -5.96 7.42
CA PHE A 97 -8.32 -5.83 8.85
C PHE A 97 -9.18 -4.61 9.16
N GLU A 98 -9.91 -4.69 10.26
CA GLU A 98 -10.78 -3.63 10.76
C GLU A 98 -10.21 -3.05 12.05
N LEU A 99 -10.20 -1.73 12.15
CA LEU A 99 -9.87 -1.02 13.38
C LEU A 99 -11.11 -0.79 14.24
N LYS A 100 -10.92 -0.46 15.53
CA LYS A 100 -12.01 -0.22 16.50
C LYS A 100 -12.95 0.93 16.11
N ASP A 101 -12.49 1.86 15.27
CA ASP A 101 -13.30 2.96 14.72
C ASP A 101 -14.13 2.55 13.48
N GLY A 102 -14.12 1.26 13.12
CA GLY A 102 -14.84 0.72 11.98
C GLY A 102 -14.14 0.91 10.63
N GLN A 103 -12.94 1.51 10.60
CA GLN A 103 -12.21 1.65 9.34
C GLN A 103 -11.61 0.31 8.91
N VAL A 104 -11.90 -0.09 7.67
CA VAL A 104 -11.29 -1.25 7.01
C VAL A 104 -10.03 -0.83 6.26
N TRP A 105 -8.98 -1.62 6.39
CA TRP A 105 -7.68 -1.39 5.78
C TRP A 105 -7.14 -2.67 5.17
N ASN A 106 -6.27 -2.52 4.17
CA ASN A 106 -5.54 -3.63 3.58
C ASN A 106 -4.05 -3.33 3.38
N ALA A 107 -3.22 -4.37 3.50
CA ALA A 107 -1.77 -4.29 3.39
C ALA A 107 -1.18 -5.58 2.80
N ILE A 108 0.07 -5.52 2.32
CA ILE A 108 0.81 -6.69 1.83
C ILE A 108 2.20 -6.74 2.46
N VAL A 109 2.53 -7.88 3.05
CA VAL A 109 3.83 -8.15 3.68
C VAL A 109 4.42 -9.44 3.10
N LEU A 110 5.72 -9.43 2.81
CA LEU A 110 6.50 -10.63 2.48
C LEU A 110 7.24 -11.11 3.73
N HIS A 111 7.00 -12.35 4.15
CA HIS A 111 7.90 -13.11 5.02
C HIS A 111 8.86 -13.90 4.13
N SER A 112 10.09 -13.43 4.01
CA SER A 112 11.09 -14.04 3.12
C SER A 112 11.52 -15.41 3.61
N ALA A 113 12.05 -16.25 2.71
CA ALA A 113 12.64 -17.54 3.08
C ALA A 113 13.84 -17.44 4.06
N ARG A 114 14.40 -16.23 4.25
CA ARG A 114 15.49 -15.96 5.21
C ARG A 114 14.99 -15.53 6.59
N GLY A 115 13.67 -15.39 6.78
CA GLY A 115 13.06 -14.92 8.02
C GLY A 115 12.85 -13.41 8.12
N ASP A 116 13.29 -12.63 7.12
CA ASP A 116 13.03 -11.19 7.06
C ASP A 116 11.55 -10.90 6.76
N TYR A 117 10.99 -9.84 7.34
CA TYR A 117 9.66 -9.33 6.96
C TYR A 117 9.77 -7.99 6.23
N MET A 118 9.07 -7.86 5.11
CA MET A 118 9.12 -6.68 4.24
C MET A 118 7.71 -6.20 3.89
N ILE A 119 7.45 -4.90 4.07
CA ILE A 119 6.19 -4.28 3.66
C ILE A 119 6.23 -4.01 2.16
N GLU A 120 5.56 -4.84 1.38
CA GLU A 120 5.43 -4.66 -0.08
C GLU A 120 4.38 -3.61 -0.43
N ARG A 121 3.33 -3.51 0.39
CA ARG A 121 2.30 -2.49 0.27
C ARG A 121 1.91 -2.00 1.66
N HIS A 122 2.19 -0.72 1.89
CA HIS A 122 1.74 0.01 3.06
C HIS A 122 0.22 -0.07 3.22
N ALA A 123 -0.25 0.07 4.45
CA ALA A 123 -1.68 0.09 4.74
C ALA A 123 -2.40 1.15 3.88
N LYS A 124 -3.46 0.71 3.19
CA LYS A 124 -4.39 1.59 2.49
C LYS A 124 -5.79 1.33 2.99
N LYS A 125 -6.55 2.41 3.14
CA LYS A 125 -7.94 2.35 3.54
C LYS A 125 -8.77 1.68 2.45
N GLY A 126 -9.76 0.90 2.86
CA GLY A 126 -10.66 0.15 1.98
C GLY A 126 -10.47 -1.36 2.07
N GLU A 127 -11.41 -2.08 1.47
CA GLU A 127 -11.39 -3.55 1.35
C GLU A 127 -10.21 -4.02 0.49
N LEU A 128 -9.70 -5.21 0.78
CA LEU A 128 -8.69 -5.86 -0.05
C LEU A 128 -9.28 -6.26 -1.41
N CYS A 129 -10.54 -6.74 -1.40
CA CYS A 129 -11.24 -7.25 -2.59
C CYS A 129 -12.66 -6.70 -2.69
N PRO A 130 -12.85 -5.46 -3.20
CA PRO A 130 -14.16 -4.83 -3.29
C PRO A 130 -15.12 -5.63 -4.19
N LYS A 131 -16.36 -5.85 -3.71
CA LYS A 131 -17.39 -6.64 -4.41
C LYS A 131 -18.01 -5.93 -5.63
N GLY A 132 -17.64 -4.69 -5.91
CA GLY A 132 -17.99 -3.95 -7.13
C GLY A 132 -16.72 -3.38 -7.73
N GLY A 133 -16.37 -3.84 -8.94
CA GLY A 133 -15.30 -3.22 -9.70
C GLY A 133 -15.77 -1.86 -10.20
N GLU A 134 -15.47 -0.79 -9.47
CA GLU A 134 -15.39 0.54 -10.06
C GLU A 134 -13.96 1.02 -10.01
N SER A 135 -13.44 1.17 -11.23
CA SER A 135 -12.15 1.71 -11.62
C SER A 135 -12.39 3.04 -12.28
#